data_AF-A0A497A6P2-F1
#
_entry.id   AF-A0A497A6P2-F1
#
_cell.length_a   1.000
_cell.length_b   1.000
_cell.length_c   1.000
_cell.angle_alpha   90.00
_cell.angle_beta   90.00
_cell.angle_gamma   90.00
#
_symmetry.space_group_name_H-M   'P 1'
#
loop_
_entity.id
_entity.type
_entity.pdbx_description
1 polymer ?
#
loop_
_entity_poly.entity_id
_entity_poly.type
_entity_poly.pdbx_seq_one_letter_code
_entity_poly.pdbx_strand_id
1 'polypeptide(L)'
;MKLASRKWLRRTGLIVGLAGAVWLTLFIFAVSEGRFSWYSVPTVIVFVLPFLAIIAIAWKWSLIGGILLIAGGLFWPVWRLTTMPPTTQPMPLPTLALVLLPVSLPLLASGILFLLSREGRR
;
A
#
# COMPACT_ATOMS: atom_id res chain seq x y z
N MET A 1 28.93 9.39 -7.67
CA MET A 1 27.88 9.51 -6.63
C MET A 1 26.47 9.05 -7.04
N LYS A 2 26.03 9.14 -8.31
CA LYS A 2 24.64 8.79 -8.72
C LYS A 2 24.22 7.31 -8.50
N LEU A 3 25.14 6.35 -8.46
CA LEU A 3 24.84 4.92 -8.28
C LEU A 3 24.50 4.56 -6.82
N ALA A 4 25.13 5.19 -5.84
CA ALA A 4 24.88 4.94 -4.42
C ALA A 4 23.48 5.41 -4.02
N SER A 5 23.08 6.60 -4.48
CA SER A 5 21.74 7.17 -4.27
C SER A 5 20.62 6.25 -4.80
N ARG A 6 20.80 5.57 -5.93
CA ARG A 6 19.78 4.66 -6.50
C ARG A 6 19.59 3.39 -5.70
N LYS A 7 20.70 2.75 -5.28
CA LYS A 7 20.64 1.57 -4.43
C LYS A 7 19.97 1.92 -3.11
N TRP A 8 20.20 3.13 -2.61
CA TRP A 8 19.55 3.66 -1.42
C TRP A 8 18.05 3.84 -1.63
N LEU A 9 17.62 4.57 -2.67
CA LEU A 9 16.19 4.76 -3.00
C LEU A 9 15.42 3.45 -3.17
N ARG A 10 16.01 2.46 -3.85
CA ARG A 10 15.39 1.14 -4.04
C ARG A 10 15.27 0.35 -2.74
N ARG A 11 16.26 0.44 -1.84
CA ARG A 11 16.21 -0.16 -0.50
C ARG A 11 15.16 0.54 0.37
N THR A 12 15.15 1.86 0.38
CA THR A 12 14.17 2.67 1.11
C THR A 12 12.76 2.38 0.63
N GLY A 13 12.54 2.33 -0.69
CA GLY A 13 11.24 1.96 -1.27
C GLY A 13 10.78 0.58 -0.83
N LEU A 14 11.68 -0.40 -0.76
CA LEU A 14 11.32 -1.74 -0.29
C LEU A 14 11.04 -1.79 1.22
N ILE A 15 11.83 -1.10 2.04
CA ILE A 15 11.60 -1.01 3.50
C ILE A 15 10.25 -0.35 3.77
N VAL A 16 9.96 0.77 3.10
CA VAL A 16 8.68 1.49 3.22
C VAL A 16 7.51 0.61 2.75
N GLY A 17 7.70 -0.12 1.65
CA GLY A 17 6.70 -1.08 1.16
C GLY A 17 6.42 -2.18 2.18
N LEU A 18 7.45 -2.85 2.70
CA LEU A 18 7.29 -3.91 3.70
C LEU A 18 6.67 -3.38 5.00
N ALA A 19 7.09 -2.21 5.47
CA ALA A 19 6.48 -1.55 6.61
C ALA A 19 4.98 -1.27 6.35
N GLY A 20 4.63 -0.87 5.12
CA GLY A 20 3.25 -0.73 4.68
C GLY A 20 2.45 -2.05 4.72
N ALA A 21 3.04 -3.17 4.32
CA ALA A 21 2.39 -4.49 4.40
C ALA A 21 2.14 -4.91 5.86
N VAL A 22 3.12 -4.69 6.74
CA VAL A 22 2.97 -4.95 8.18
C VAL A 22 1.89 -4.05 8.77
N TRP A 23 1.91 -2.76 8.43
CA TRP A 23 0.88 -1.81 8.87
C TRP A 23 -0.51 -2.21 8.41
N LEU A 24 -0.69 -2.58 7.14
CA LEU A 24 -1.95 -3.08 6.60
C LEU A 24 -2.45 -4.32 7.36
N THR A 25 -1.54 -5.22 7.69
CA THR A 25 -1.86 -6.42 8.48
C THR A 25 -2.39 -6.04 9.87
N LEU A 26 -1.66 -5.18 10.58
CA LEU A 26 -2.07 -4.65 11.90
C LEU A 26 -3.40 -3.90 11.83
N PHE A 27 -3.60 -3.12 10.77
CA PHE A 27 -4.83 -2.37 10.54
C PHE A 27 -6.03 -3.29 10.33
N ILE A 28 -5.90 -4.34 9.51
CA ILE A 28 -6.95 -5.35 9.33
C ILE A 28 -7.32 -5.99 10.67
N PHE A 29 -6.32 -6.36 11.47
CA PHE A 29 -6.55 -6.92 12.81
C PHE A 29 -7.24 -5.93 13.75
N ALA A 30 -6.81 -4.67 13.76
CA ALA A 30 -7.39 -3.63 14.61
C ALA A 30 -8.86 -3.33 14.25
N VAL A 31 -9.20 -3.28 12.95
CA VAL A 31 -10.57 -3.05 12.49
C VAL A 31 -11.47 -4.28 12.71
N SER A 32 -10.90 -5.48 12.77
CA SER A 32 -11.65 -6.71 13.09
C SER A 32 -12.03 -6.88 14.57
N GLU A 33 -11.96 -5.81 15.38
CA GLU A 33 -12.34 -5.78 16.81
C GLU A 33 -11.63 -6.84 17.68
N GLY A 34 -10.43 -7.28 17.29
CA GLY A 34 -9.64 -8.25 18.06
C GLY A 34 -10.25 -9.65 18.17
N ARG A 35 -11.41 -9.91 17.54
CA ARG A 35 -11.94 -11.27 17.40
C ARG A 35 -11.19 -11.92 16.26
N PHE A 36 -10.23 -12.78 16.61
CA PHE A 36 -9.55 -13.68 15.68
C PHE A 36 -10.57 -14.68 15.11
N SER A 37 -11.47 -14.19 14.26
CA SER A 37 -12.44 -15.02 13.57
C SER A 37 -11.76 -15.64 12.36
N TRP A 38 -12.15 -16.85 12.00
CA TRP A 38 -11.67 -17.53 10.80
C TRP A 38 -11.91 -16.73 9.50
N TYR A 39 -12.72 -15.65 9.55
CA TYR A 39 -12.96 -14.70 8.45
C TYR A 39 -11.87 -13.62 8.30
N SER A 40 -11.05 -13.37 9.32
CA SER A 40 -9.94 -12.41 9.25
C SER A 40 -8.76 -12.94 8.42
N VAL A 41 -8.51 -14.25 8.45
CA VAL A 41 -7.41 -14.90 7.71
C VAL A 41 -7.56 -14.79 6.18
N PRO A 42 -8.72 -15.10 5.57
CA PRO A 42 -8.97 -14.87 4.15
C PRO A 42 -8.78 -13.40 3.75
N THR A 43 -9.20 -12.47 4.62
CA THR A 43 -9.08 -11.03 4.37
C THR A 43 -7.61 -10.60 4.31
N VAL A 44 -6.79 -11.02 5.27
CA VAL A 44 -5.34 -10.79 5.25
C VAL A 44 -4.72 -11.40 4.00
N ILE A 45 -5.12 -12.61 3.61
CA ILE A 45 -4.62 -13.25 2.38
C ILE A 45 -4.98 -12.41 1.14
N VAL A 46 -6.24 -12.03 0.97
CA VAL A 46 -6.71 -11.29 -0.22
C VAL A 46 -6.06 -9.90 -0.32
N PHE A 47 -5.72 -9.24 0.79
CA PHE A 47 -5.15 -7.89 0.75
C PHE A 47 -3.63 -7.84 0.87
N VAL A 48 -3.01 -8.69 1.69
CA VAL A 48 -1.57 -8.65 1.97
C VAL A 48 -0.77 -9.47 0.97
N LEU A 49 -1.25 -10.64 0.50
CA LEU A 49 -0.48 -11.43 -0.46
C LEU A 49 -0.29 -10.74 -1.82
N PRO A 50 -1.32 -10.15 -2.44
CA PRO A 50 -1.13 -9.40 -3.69
C PRO A 50 -0.15 -8.24 -3.51
N PHE A 51 -0.19 -7.59 -2.36
CA PHE A 51 0.71 -6.52 -2.02
C PHE A 51 2.17 -6.98 -1.94
N LEU A 52 2.44 -8.09 -1.25
CA LEU A 52 3.78 -8.68 -1.18
C LEU A 52 4.26 -9.14 -2.56
N ALA A 53 3.37 -9.70 -3.38
CA ALA A 53 3.67 -10.07 -4.75
C ALA A 53 4.07 -8.83 -5.58
N ILE A 54 3.34 -7.72 -5.45
CA ILE A 54 3.66 -6.45 -6.11
C ILE A 54 5.02 -5.92 -5.65
N ILE A 55 5.35 -5.99 -4.35
CA ILE A 55 6.68 -5.60 -3.83
C ILE A 55 7.78 -6.48 -4.43
N ALA A 56 7.57 -7.79 -4.51
CA ALA A 56 8.53 -8.71 -5.13
C ALA A 56 8.74 -8.38 -6.62
N ILE A 57 7.66 -8.04 -7.33
CA ILE A 57 7.72 -7.55 -8.72
C ILE A 57 8.50 -6.24 -8.79
N ALA A 58 8.22 -5.27 -7.90
CA ALA A 58 8.90 -3.97 -7.83
C ALA A 58 10.40 -4.10 -7.58
N TRP A 59 10.80 -5.13 -6.84
CA TRP A 59 12.21 -5.44 -6.66
C TRP A 59 12.87 -5.70 -8.01
N LYS A 60 12.39 -6.64 -8.82
CA LYS A 60 13.02 -6.96 -10.11
C LYS A 60 12.73 -5.90 -11.19
N TRP A 61 11.52 -5.37 -11.20
CA TRP A 61 10.97 -4.46 -12.22
C TRP A 61 10.48 -3.15 -11.59
N SER A 62 11.41 -2.24 -11.29
CA SER A 62 11.09 -1.03 -10.51
C SER A 62 10.01 -0.13 -11.12
N LEU A 63 9.85 -0.11 -12.45
CA LEU A 63 8.75 0.66 -13.07
C LEU A 63 7.40 -0.04 -12.95
N ILE A 64 7.34 -1.31 -13.36
CA ILE A 64 6.09 -2.06 -13.35
C ILE A 64 5.59 -2.15 -11.92
N GLY A 65 6.45 -2.53 -10.98
CA GLY A 65 6.07 -2.58 -9.58
C GLY A 65 5.81 -1.19 -8.97
N GLY A 66 6.51 -0.14 -9.39
CA GLY A 66 6.20 1.23 -8.96
C GLY A 66 4.79 1.66 -9.37
N ILE A 67 4.40 1.39 -10.62
CA ILE A 67 3.05 1.66 -11.13
C ILE A 67 2.02 0.80 -10.38
N LEU A 68 2.28 -0.49 -10.19
CA LEU A 68 1.38 -1.40 -9.47
C LEU A 68 1.19 -1.00 -8.01
N LEU A 69 2.24 -0.52 -7.33
CA LEU A 69 2.14 -0.02 -5.95
C LEU A 69 1.28 1.24 -5.88
N ILE A 70 1.44 2.16 -6.83
CA ILE A 70 0.60 3.36 -6.89
C ILE A 70 -0.85 3.00 -7.19
N ALA A 71 -1.08 2.15 -8.19
CA ALA A 71 -2.41 1.68 -8.56
C ALA A 71 -3.07 0.95 -7.38
N GLY A 72 -2.35 0.05 -6.70
CA GLY A 72 -2.83 -0.66 -5.52
C GLY A 72 -3.13 0.28 -4.34
N GLY A 73 -2.29 1.30 -4.13
CA GLY A 73 -2.50 2.30 -3.08
C GLY A 73 -3.70 3.20 -3.32
N LEU A 74 -4.05 3.45 -4.58
CA LEU A 74 -5.27 4.17 -4.96
C LEU A 74 -6.50 3.26 -5.03
N PHE A 75 -6.32 1.97 -5.33
CA PHE A 75 -7.41 1.02 -5.48
C PHE A 75 -8.24 0.90 -4.20
N TRP A 76 -7.59 0.75 -3.05
CA TRP A 76 -8.27 0.61 -1.76
C TRP A 76 -9.21 1.79 -1.41
N PRO A 77 -8.75 3.06 -1.40
CA PRO A 77 -9.64 4.18 -1.12
C PRO A 77 -10.74 4.33 -2.16
N VAL A 78 -10.45 4.10 -3.45
CA VAL A 78 -11.46 4.17 -4.51
C VAL A 78 -12.52 3.09 -4.33
N TRP A 79 -12.12 1.84 -4.11
CA TRP A 79 -13.03 0.72 -3.85
C TRP A 79 -13.93 1.00 -2.64
N ARG A 80 -13.36 1.51 -1.55
CA ARG A 80 -14.11 1.81 -0.33
C ARG A 80 -15.09 2.96 -0.53
N LEU A 81 -14.74 3.97 -1.33
CA LEU A 81 -15.64 5.07 -1.71
C LEU A 81 -16.79 4.61 -2.61
N THR A 82 -16.56 3.65 -3.51
CA THR A 82 -17.58 3.20 -4.48
C THR A 82 -18.47 2.08 -3.95
N THR A 83 -18.02 1.30 -2.97
CA THR A 83 -18.79 0.18 -2.38
C THR A 83 -19.50 0.53 -1.08
N MET A 84 -19.25 1.72 -0.53
CA MET A 84 -20.01 2.20 0.61
C MET A 84 -21.47 2.45 0.21
N PRO A 85 -22.44 1.90 0.96
CA PRO A 85 -23.83 2.26 0.74
C PRO A 85 -23.99 3.77 0.94
N PRO A 86 -24.88 4.44 0.19
CA PRO A 86 -25.19 5.84 0.43
C PRO A 86 -25.82 5.95 1.82
N THR A 87 -24.99 6.19 2.83
CA THR A 87 -25.44 6.43 4.19
C THR A 87 -26.15 7.77 4.20
N THR A 88 -27.31 7.84 4.86
CA THR A 88 -28.05 9.09 5.10
C THR A 88 -27.25 10.12 5.90
N GLN A 89 -26.12 9.72 6.49
CA GLN A 89 -25.15 10.61 7.11
C GLN A 89 -23.82 10.55 6.34
N PRO A 90 -23.30 11.68 5.83
CA PRO A 90 -21.99 11.72 5.21
C PRO A 90 -20.94 11.42 6.27
N MET A 91 -20.14 10.37 6.04
CA MET A 91 -18.99 10.10 6.89
C MET A 91 -18.03 11.29 6.78
N PRO A 92 -17.59 11.91 7.89
CA PRO A 92 -16.79 13.12 7.79
C PRO A 92 -15.51 12.83 7.00
N LEU A 93 -15.24 13.63 5.96
CA LEU A 93 -13.99 13.62 5.18
C LEU A 93 -12.71 13.43 6.02
N PRO A 94 -12.53 14.09 7.18
CA PRO A 94 -11.34 13.87 8.02
C PRO A 94 -11.24 12.45 8.56
N THR A 95 -12.36 11.78 8.84
CA THR A 95 -12.39 10.39 9.31
C THR A 95 -12.00 9.42 8.19
N LEU A 96 -12.48 9.67 6.96
CA LEU A 96 -12.04 8.89 5.79
C LEU A 96 -10.54 9.08 5.56
N ALA A 97 -10.04 10.32 5.63
CA ALA A 97 -8.63 10.64 5.45
C ALA A 97 -7.75 9.97 6.52
N LEU A 98 -8.16 10.03 7.80
CA LEU A 98 -7.45 9.40 8.92
C LEU A 98 -7.33 7.88 8.79
N VAL A 99 -8.29 7.23 8.13
CA VAL A 99 -8.29 5.78 7.97
C VAL A 99 -7.61 5.34 6.67
N LEU A 100 -7.82 6.06 5.58
CA LEU A 100 -7.35 5.66 4.25
C LEU A 100 -5.91 6.11 3.98
N LEU A 101 -5.52 7.32 4.42
CA LEU A 101 -4.18 7.83 4.17
C LEU A 101 -3.08 6.95 4.79
N PRO A 102 -3.16 6.50 6.05
CA PRO A 102 -2.09 5.68 6.63
C PRO A 102 -1.91 4.33 5.92
N VAL A 103 -2.97 3.80 5.31
CA VAL A 103 -2.93 2.53 4.57
C VAL A 103 -2.37 2.75 3.16
N SER A 104 -2.77 3.82 2.49
CA SER A 104 -2.37 4.12 1.11
C SER A 104 -1.01 4.83 0.98
N LEU A 105 -0.59 5.63 1.97
CA LEU A 105 0.65 6.40 1.92
C LEU A 105 1.91 5.55 1.79
N PRO A 106 2.09 4.44 2.55
CA PRO A 106 3.27 3.60 2.41
C PRO A 106 3.41 2.99 1.00
N LEU A 107 2.28 2.58 0.40
CA LEU A 107 2.21 2.09 -0.97
C LEU A 107 2.64 3.15 -1.97
N LEU A 108 2.03 4.33 -1.89
CA LEU A 108 2.29 5.44 -2.79
C LEU A 108 3.75 5.89 -2.67
N ALA A 109 4.25 6.06 -1.45
CA ALA A 109 5.64 6.42 -1.18
C ALA A 109 6.60 5.35 -1.73
N SER A 110 6.34 4.07 -1.48
CA SER A 110 7.15 2.97 -2.04
C SER A 110 7.15 3.00 -3.57
N GLY A 111 5.99 3.15 -4.20
CA GLY A 111 5.84 3.20 -5.64
C GLY A 111 6.61 4.37 -6.26
N ILE A 112 6.49 5.57 -5.70
CA ILE A 112 7.23 6.77 -6.12
C ILE A 112 8.74 6.55 -5.98
N LEU A 113 9.20 5.99 -4.85
CA LEU A 113 10.62 5.69 -4.63
C LEU A 113 11.15 4.69 -5.67
N PHE A 114 10.36 3.68 -6.04
CA PHE A 114 10.73 2.73 -7.09
C PHE A 114 10.78 3.38 -8.48
N LEU A 115 9.86 4.28 -8.81
CA LEU A 115 9.88 5.04 -10.07
C LEU A 115 11.10 5.97 -10.15
N LEU A 116 11.37 6.76 -9.11
CA LEU A 116 12.53 7.65 -9.03
C LEU A 116 13.85 6.87 -9.11
N SER A 117 13.91 5.66 -8.53
CA SER A 117 15.10 4.80 -8.65
C SER A 117 15.42 4.39 -10.09
N ARG A 118 14.42 4.42 -11.00
CA ARG A 118 14.58 4.11 -12.43
C ARG A 118 15.01 5.30 -13.26
N GLU A 119 14.46 6.49 -13.03
CA GLU A 119 14.70 7.68 -13.87
C GLU A 119 16.17 8.03 -14.02
N GLY A 120 17.01 7.72 -13.03
CA GLY A 120 18.45 7.88 -13.20
C GLY A 120 19.08 6.99 -14.29
N ARG A 121 18.43 5.93 -14.79
CA ARG A 121 19.02 5.02 -15.79
C ARG A 121 19.04 5.57 -17.22
N ARG A 122 18.26 6.61 -17.51
CA ARG A 122 18.36 7.37 -18.76
C ARG A 122 19.41 8.47 -18.61
#